data_AF-A0A3M1YTQ0-F1
#
_entry.id   AF-A0A3M1YTQ0-F1
#
_cell.length_a   1.000
_cell.length_b   1.000
_cell.length_c   1.000
_cell.angle_alpha   90.00
_cell.angle_beta   90.00
_cell.angle_gamma   90.00
#
_symmetry.space_group_name_H-M   'P 1'
#
loop_
_entity.id
_entity.type
_entity.pdbx_description
1 polymer ?
#
loop_
_entity_poly.entity_id
_entity_poly.type
_entity_poly.pdbx_seq_one_letter_code
_entity_poly.pdbx_strand_id
1 'polypeptide(L)'
;QTHQFLDLIVLCAKKLKYHYGAIVGDRKQYRTYCELFERYNEMMVISDRVEGYYLDIAFEFAQSKSINEELLEKSKKRIPEVEAYIREYDNYWIHMLGFNIFGLVKQMESDYRGLLEVCQQAIEHFGNGSVKRGPLFNFTYKQIPCFLQLEMYSEARQAIHTCLRLTLEGTYNWIITLEYQVMYGFHSGDFQAAYEAIKPIRGYLDKMDPATREQCLILDAYVHFFIGTGDIIPTQPEVFRPARFMNEVPIFSKDKAGHHINILILQILHSLLKRRTQPTLAENEITTRRSALEMYVSRHLRGEYLKWARLFLRMLIQIPAGYFNPVNVRMKAAKDAELLKNAEQQWANQRSKLEPAPYAVLWDRALMLLEEERSPE
;
A
#
# COMPACT_ATOMS: atom_id res chain seq x y z
N GLN A 1 12.80 5.50 29.59
CA GLN A 1 11.99 4.26 29.69
C GLN A 1 10.73 4.43 30.52
N THR A 2 10.65 5.42 31.42
CA THR A 2 9.50 5.69 32.30
C THR A 2 8.19 6.01 31.56
N HIS A 3 8.24 6.64 30.38
CA HIS A 3 7.02 7.07 29.66
C HIS A 3 6.25 5.99 28.90
N GLN A 4 6.69 4.73 28.92
CA GLN A 4 6.04 3.63 28.16
C GLN A 4 4.98 2.86 28.96
N PHE A 5 4.89 3.09 30.28
CA PHE A 5 3.98 2.35 31.16
C PHE A 5 3.16 3.30 32.03
N LEU A 6 2.49 4.26 31.39
CA LEU A 6 1.65 5.26 32.08
C LEU A 6 0.67 4.58 33.05
N ASP A 7 -0.03 3.55 32.60
CA ASP A 7 -1.04 2.82 33.39
C ASP A 7 -0.43 2.20 34.66
N LEU A 8 0.77 1.62 34.55
CA LEU A 8 1.48 1.05 35.69
C LEU A 8 1.92 2.14 36.67
N ILE A 9 2.41 3.28 36.16
CA ILE A 9 2.81 4.40 37.00
C ILE A 9 1.60 4.95 37.76
N VAL A 10 0.49 5.19 37.08
CA VAL A 10 -0.76 5.68 37.70
C VAL A 10 -1.27 4.68 38.74
N LEU A 11 -1.28 3.38 38.42
CA LEU A 11 -1.71 2.33 39.34
C LEU A 11 -0.81 2.25 40.58
N CYS A 12 0.51 2.26 40.39
CA CYS A 12 1.48 2.22 41.48
C CYS A 12 1.40 3.48 42.35
N ALA A 13 1.36 4.67 41.75
CA ALA A 13 1.23 5.93 42.49
C ALA A 13 -0.08 5.97 43.30
N LYS A 14 -1.19 5.47 42.74
CA LYS A 14 -2.47 5.33 43.45
C LYS A 14 -2.37 4.40 44.66
N LYS A 15 -1.70 3.25 44.54
CA LYS A 15 -1.51 2.32 45.66
C LYS A 15 -0.57 2.90 46.72
N LEU A 16 0.53 3.52 46.31
CA LEU A 16 1.55 4.06 47.21
C LEU A 16 1.05 5.28 47.97
N LYS A 17 0.30 6.19 47.32
CA LYS A 17 -0.30 7.33 48.03
C LYS A 17 -1.29 6.85 49.11
N TYR A 18 -2.08 5.81 48.83
CA TYR A 18 -2.97 5.24 49.83
C TYR A 18 -2.19 4.62 51.00
N HIS A 19 -1.16 3.81 50.70
CA HIS A 19 -0.32 3.18 51.73
C HIS A 19 0.33 4.22 52.65
N TYR A 20 1.02 5.22 52.10
CA TYR A 20 1.69 6.23 52.93
C TYR A 20 0.71 7.17 53.63
N GLY A 21 -0.45 7.46 53.03
CA GLY A 21 -1.45 8.35 53.63
C GLY A 21 -2.29 7.71 54.72
N ALA A 22 -2.71 6.44 54.55
CA ALA A 22 -3.68 5.78 55.43
C ALA A 22 -3.08 4.67 56.31
N ILE A 23 -1.98 4.03 55.90
CA ILE A 23 -1.38 2.89 56.62
C ILE A 23 -0.17 3.35 57.43
N VAL A 24 0.78 4.05 56.79
CA VAL A 24 2.04 4.46 57.44
C VAL A 24 1.93 5.83 58.11
N GLY A 25 1.18 6.76 57.53
CA GLY A 25 1.10 8.15 57.99
C GLY A 25 2.30 9.03 57.62
N ASP A 26 3.10 8.64 56.62
CA ASP A 26 4.22 9.45 56.12
C ASP A 26 3.71 10.54 55.18
N ARG A 27 3.58 11.77 55.70
CA ARG A 27 3.07 12.92 54.96
C ARG A 27 3.95 13.33 53.78
N LYS A 28 5.27 13.14 53.86
CA LYS A 28 6.19 13.53 52.78
C LYS A 28 6.01 12.60 51.60
N GLN A 29 6.09 11.28 51.84
CA GLN A 29 5.90 10.29 50.80
C GLN A 29 4.47 10.33 50.22
N TYR A 30 3.46 10.52 51.07
CA TYR A 30 2.08 10.71 50.62
C TYR A 30 1.97 11.83 49.57
N ARG A 31 2.52 13.02 49.85
CA ARG A 31 2.50 14.16 48.91
C ARG A 31 3.24 13.84 47.62
N THR A 32 4.42 13.24 47.70
CA THR A 32 5.19 12.82 46.52
C THR A 32 4.37 11.90 45.60
N TYR A 33 3.68 10.90 46.15
CA TYR A 33 2.85 10.01 45.34
C TYR A 33 1.53 10.63 44.89
N CYS A 34 1.00 11.65 45.59
CA CYS A 34 -0.13 12.44 45.09
C CYS A 34 0.27 13.24 43.85
N GLU A 35 1.38 13.97 43.89
CA GLU A 35 1.89 14.75 42.75
C GLU A 35 2.21 13.86 41.54
N LEU A 36 2.84 12.69 41.79
CA LEU A 36 3.07 11.70 40.74
C LEU A 36 1.75 11.19 40.15
N PHE A 37 0.78 10.85 41.00
CA PHE A 37 -0.52 10.37 40.52
C PHE A 37 -1.22 11.43 39.67
N GLU A 38 -1.29 12.68 40.13
CA GLU A 38 -1.96 13.77 39.41
C GLU A 38 -1.32 14.01 38.05
N ARG A 39 0.01 14.19 38.01
CA ARG A 39 0.76 14.43 36.78
C ARG A 39 0.58 13.31 35.74
N TYR A 40 0.74 12.05 36.14
CA TYR A 40 0.68 10.94 35.20
C TYR A 40 -0.75 10.55 34.84
N ASN A 41 -1.73 10.79 35.71
CA ASN A 41 -3.14 10.58 35.39
C ASN A 41 -3.64 11.60 34.36
N GLU A 42 -3.21 12.87 34.46
CA GLU A 42 -3.48 13.88 33.44
C GLU A 42 -2.88 13.48 32.09
N MET A 43 -1.60 13.08 32.06
CA MET A 43 -0.95 12.60 30.83
C MET A 43 -1.64 11.37 30.23
N MET A 44 -2.16 10.46 31.09
CA MET A 44 -2.92 9.28 30.64
C MET A 44 -4.24 9.67 29.97
N VAL A 45 -5.00 10.61 30.56
CA VAL A 45 -6.25 11.13 29.95
C VAL A 45 -6.00 11.73 28.57
N ILE A 46 -4.89 12.45 28.40
CA ILE A 46 -4.51 13.06 27.12
C ILE A 46 -4.07 12.00 26.12
N SER A 47 -3.26 11.04 26.56
CA SER A 47 -2.85 9.88 25.76
C SER A 47 -4.07 9.13 25.21
N ASP A 48 -5.05 8.81 26.06
CA ASP A 48 -6.29 8.13 25.67
C ASP A 48 -7.11 8.96 24.67
N ARG A 49 -7.12 10.30 24.82
CA ARG A 49 -7.80 11.19 23.89
C ARG A 49 -7.16 11.19 22.51
N VAL A 50 -5.83 11.28 22.44
CA VAL A 50 -5.10 11.23 21.16
C VAL A 50 -5.27 9.86 20.51
N GLU A 51 -5.29 8.78 21.30
CA GLU A 51 -5.58 7.44 20.80
C GLU A 51 -7.00 7.33 20.23
N GLY A 52 -8.01 7.84 20.94
CA GLY A 52 -9.37 7.92 20.42
C GLY A 52 -9.44 8.67 19.10
N TYR A 53 -8.73 9.80 18.99
CA TYR A 53 -8.66 10.53 17.72
C TYR A 53 -8.05 9.72 16.59
N TYR A 54 -6.94 9.03 16.85
CA TYR A 54 -6.31 8.18 15.86
C TYR A 54 -7.22 7.02 15.44
N LEU A 55 -7.84 6.31 16.39
CA LEU A 55 -8.68 5.15 16.12
C LEU A 55 -9.91 5.52 15.29
N ASP A 56 -10.60 6.62 15.63
CA ASP A 56 -11.72 7.14 14.85
C ASP A 56 -11.31 7.38 13.39
N ILE A 57 -10.20 8.10 13.19
CA ILE A 57 -9.73 8.48 11.85
C ILE A 57 -9.28 7.24 11.09
N ALA A 58 -8.46 6.38 11.70
CA ALA A 58 -7.91 5.19 11.06
C ALA A 58 -9.00 4.18 10.69
N PHE A 59 -10.00 4.00 11.56
CA PHE A 59 -11.12 3.10 11.30
C PHE A 59 -11.97 3.58 10.13
N GLU A 60 -12.40 4.85 10.14
CA GLU A 60 -13.19 5.41 9.05
C GLU A 60 -12.40 5.46 7.73
N PHE A 61 -11.11 5.79 7.79
CA PHE A 61 -10.22 5.80 6.63
C PHE A 61 -10.08 4.39 6.03
N ALA A 62 -9.89 3.36 6.86
CA ALA A 62 -9.78 1.98 6.39
C ALA A 62 -11.09 1.43 5.78
N GLN A 63 -12.24 2.00 6.13
CA GLN A 63 -13.53 1.62 5.54
C GLN A 63 -13.88 2.41 4.27
N SER A 64 -13.30 3.58 4.09
CA SER A 64 -13.62 4.51 3.01
C SER A 64 -13.08 3.98 1.67
N LYS A 65 -13.95 3.91 0.66
CA LYS A 65 -13.58 3.52 -0.72
C LYS A 65 -13.03 4.67 -1.57
N SER A 66 -13.24 5.90 -1.11
CA SER A 66 -12.82 7.15 -1.73
C SER A 66 -12.49 8.16 -0.65
N ILE A 67 -11.90 9.29 -1.03
CA ILE A 67 -11.69 10.42 -0.12
C ILE A 67 -13.05 10.83 0.48
N ASN A 68 -13.14 10.80 1.81
CA ASN A 68 -14.30 11.24 2.55
C ASN A 68 -14.03 12.66 3.07
N GLU A 69 -14.61 13.66 2.39
CA GLU A 69 -14.41 15.08 2.72
C GLU A 69 -14.86 15.41 4.15
N GLU A 70 -15.92 14.78 4.64
CA GLU A 70 -16.40 14.96 6.02
C GLU A 70 -15.38 14.44 7.03
N LEU A 71 -14.79 13.27 6.78
CA LEU A 71 -13.73 12.71 7.60
C LEU A 71 -12.48 13.61 7.59
N LEU A 72 -12.11 14.14 6.41
CA LEU A 72 -10.97 15.05 6.26
C LEU A 72 -11.18 16.33 7.09
N GLU A 73 -12.34 16.96 6.94
CA GLU A 73 -12.74 18.16 7.69
C GLU A 73 -12.69 17.92 9.21
N LYS A 74 -13.27 16.80 9.68
CA LYS A 74 -13.23 16.40 11.10
C LYS A 74 -11.79 16.16 11.60
N SER A 75 -10.97 15.50 10.79
CA SER A 75 -9.58 15.19 11.14
C SER A 75 -8.74 16.46 11.25
N LYS A 76 -8.91 17.42 10.32
CA LYS A 76 -8.23 18.73 10.35
C LYS A 76 -8.54 19.52 11.62
N LYS A 77 -9.79 19.48 12.09
CA LYS A 77 -10.21 20.17 13.33
C LYS A 77 -9.49 19.65 14.58
N ARG A 78 -9.00 18.40 14.56
CA ARG A 78 -8.25 17.79 15.68
C ARG A 78 -6.76 18.13 15.67
N ILE A 79 -6.21 18.61 14.54
CA ILE A 79 -4.77 18.88 14.38
C ILE A 79 -4.23 19.89 15.41
N PRO A 80 -4.84 21.08 15.61
CA PRO A 80 -4.27 22.08 16.53
C PRO A 80 -4.19 21.58 17.97
N GLU A 81 -5.17 20.77 18.40
CA GLU A 81 -5.21 20.18 19.74
C GLU A 81 -4.10 19.12 19.90
N VAL A 82 -3.93 18.24 18.92
CA VAL A 82 -2.88 17.22 18.92
C VAL A 82 -1.48 17.83 18.89
N GLU A 83 -1.28 18.91 18.10
CA GLU A 83 -0.03 19.68 18.10
C GLU A 83 0.27 20.30 19.47
N ALA A 84 -0.75 20.82 20.17
CA ALA A 84 -0.57 21.34 21.51
C ALA A 84 -0.11 20.24 22.48
N TYR A 85 -0.74 19.06 22.44
CA TYR A 85 -0.34 17.93 23.28
C TYR A 85 1.07 17.42 23.00
N ILE A 86 1.46 17.35 21.72
CA ILE A 86 2.83 16.97 21.32
C ILE A 86 3.87 17.96 21.82
N ARG A 87 3.54 19.27 21.87
CA ARG A 87 4.46 20.29 22.41
C ARG A 87 4.56 20.25 23.93
N GLU A 88 3.47 19.94 24.61
CA GLU A 88 3.38 19.99 26.07
C GLU A 88 3.89 18.71 26.74
N TYR A 89 3.63 17.54 26.14
CA TYR A 89 3.93 16.24 26.75
C TYR A 89 4.98 15.46 25.95
N ASP A 90 6.16 15.30 26.54
CA ASP A 90 7.18 14.35 26.05
C ASP A 90 6.78 12.90 26.40
N ASN A 91 5.90 12.34 25.58
CA ASN A 91 5.41 10.97 25.73
C ASN A 91 5.48 10.21 24.40
N TYR A 92 6.08 9.02 24.45
CA TYR A 92 6.25 8.16 23.29
C TYR A 92 4.95 7.89 22.53
N TRP A 93 3.86 7.54 23.22
CA TRP A 93 2.60 7.16 22.59
C TRP A 93 1.87 8.37 22.00
N ILE A 94 1.87 9.50 22.71
CA ILE A 94 1.33 10.78 22.22
C ILE A 94 2.02 11.19 20.92
N HIS A 95 3.36 11.18 20.88
CA HIS A 95 4.11 11.50 19.66
C HIS A 95 3.82 10.49 18.54
N MET A 96 3.82 9.18 18.85
CA MET A 96 3.60 8.13 17.86
C MET A 96 2.24 8.29 17.16
N LEU A 97 1.18 8.46 17.95
CA LEU A 97 -0.17 8.63 17.43
C LEU A 97 -0.35 9.97 16.74
N GLY A 98 0.21 11.04 17.31
CA GLY A 98 0.15 12.38 16.74
C GLY A 98 0.74 12.46 15.33
N PHE A 99 1.96 11.95 15.14
CA PHE A 99 2.56 11.88 13.79
C PHE A 99 1.77 10.97 12.84
N ASN A 100 1.13 9.89 13.34
CA ASN A 100 0.25 9.07 12.52
C ASN A 100 -1.03 9.79 12.09
N ILE A 101 -1.65 10.59 12.97
CA ILE A 101 -2.80 11.44 12.66
C ILE A 101 -2.42 12.46 11.57
N PHE A 102 -1.28 13.14 11.74
CA PHE A 102 -0.78 14.10 10.75
C PHE A 102 -0.57 13.42 9.40
N GLY A 103 0.05 12.24 9.40
CA GLY A 103 0.26 11.45 8.20
C GLY A 103 -1.04 11.01 7.53
N LEU A 104 -2.06 10.59 8.30
CA LEU A 104 -3.37 10.21 7.74
C LEU A 104 -4.07 11.40 7.08
N VAL A 105 -4.00 12.60 7.67
CA VAL A 105 -4.54 13.82 7.05
C VAL A 105 -3.84 14.08 5.71
N LYS A 106 -2.50 14.02 5.67
CA LYS A 106 -1.75 14.18 4.43
C LYS A 106 -2.08 13.13 3.36
N GLN A 107 -2.34 11.89 3.76
CA GLN A 107 -2.81 10.84 2.84
C GLN A 107 -4.19 11.15 2.25
N MET A 108 -5.12 11.62 3.08
CA MET A 108 -6.46 12.01 2.63
C MET A 108 -6.44 13.23 1.70
N GLU A 109 -5.52 14.16 1.91
CA GLU A 109 -5.25 15.29 1.00
C GLU A 109 -4.51 14.87 -0.28
N SER A 110 -4.05 13.62 -0.36
CA SER A 110 -3.15 13.17 -1.42
C SER A 110 -1.86 14.03 -1.50
N ASP A 111 -1.41 14.56 -0.37
CA ASP A 111 -0.20 15.39 -0.24
C ASP A 111 1.01 14.52 0.16
N TYR A 112 1.64 13.89 -0.83
CA TYR A 112 2.79 13.00 -0.61
C TYR A 112 4.01 13.74 -0.08
N ARG A 113 4.22 14.99 -0.50
CA ARG A 113 5.36 15.79 -0.03
C ARG A 113 5.19 16.14 1.43
N GLY A 114 4.01 16.64 1.83
CA GLY A 114 3.69 16.87 3.24
C GLY A 114 3.74 15.59 4.08
N LEU A 115 3.33 14.45 3.52
CA LEU A 115 3.47 13.15 4.21
C LEU A 115 4.94 12.75 4.42
N LEU A 116 5.81 12.97 3.41
CA LEU A 116 7.25 12.73 3.54
C LEU A 116 7.86 13.61 4.64
N GLU A 117 7.46 14.89 4.71
CA GLU A 117 7.90 15.82 5.77
C GLU A 117 7.47 15.34 7.15
N VAL A 118 6.21 14.94 7.34
CA VAL A 118 5.72 14.38 8.61
C VAL A 118 6.51 13.12 9.01
N CYS A 119 6.76 12.22 8.05
CA CYS A 119 7.54 11.01 8.32
C CYS A 119 8.97 11.33 8.70
N GLN A 120 9.60 12.31 8.04
CA GLN A 120 10.97 12.73 8.34
C GLN A 120 11.08 13.35 9.74
N GLN A 121 10.15 14.24 10.11
CA GLN A 121 10.07 14.82 11.45
C GLN A 121 9.90 13.73 12.52
N ALA A 122 9.06 12.74 12.26
CA ALA A 122 8.86 11.61 13.18
C ALA A 122 10.14 10.75 13.30
N ILE A 123 10.81 10.44 12.19
CA ILE A 123 12.07 9.69 12.17
C ILE A 123 13.15 10.43 12.99
N GLU A 124 13.28 11.74 12.82
CA GLU A 124 14.24 12.56 13.57
C GLU A 124 13.90 12.59 15.07
N HIS A 125 12.61 12.75 15.40
CA HIS A 125 12.14 12.73 16.78
C HIS A 125 12.44 11.39 17.47
N PHE A 126 12.18 10.25 16.81
CA PHE A 126 12.42 8.92 17.39
C PHE A 126 13.86 8.41 17.23
N GLY A 127 14.64 8.98 16.32
CA GLY A 127 16.00 8.54 15.98
C GLY A 127 17.06 8.86 17.03
N ASN A 128 16.81 9.84 17.90
CA ASN A 128 17.76 10.30 18.93
C ASN A 128 17.81 9.41 20.20
N GLY A 129 17.49 8.11 20.11
CA GLY A 129 17.45 7.19 21.25
C GLY A 129 17.86 5.75 20.93
N SER A 130 18.41 5.05 21.92
CA SER A 130 19.15 3.78 21.73
C SER A 130 18.35 2.58 21.21
N VAL A 131 17.01 2.56 21.29
CA VAL A 131 16.22 1.42 20.79
C VAL A 131 14.79 1.84 20.43
N LYS A 132 14.52 2.15 19.16
CA LYS A 132 13.13 2.27 18.64
C LYS A 132 13.01 1.83 17.17
N ARG A 133 13.23 0.54 16.89
CA ARG A 133 13.06 -0.07 15.54
C ARG A 133 11.63 0.09 15.00
N GLY A 134 10.62 0.07 15.88
CA GLY A 134 9.20 0.15 15.51
C GLY A 134 8.80 1.46 14.83
N PRO A 135 8.99 2.63 15.47
CA PRO A 135 8.74 3.94 14.86
C PRO A 135 9.52 4.15 13.57
N LEU A 136 10.82 3.83 13.59
CA LEU A 136 11.67 3.97 12.42
C LEU A 136 11.11 3.16 11.25
N PHE A 137 10.71 1.90 11.47
CA PHE A 137 10.03 1.11 10.45
C PHE A 137 8.72 1.75 10.02
N ASN A 138 7.85 2.13 10.96
CA ASN A 138 6.51 2.66 10.66
C ASN A 138 6.55 3.88 9.74
N PHE A 139 7.40 4.85 10.04
CA PHE A 139 7.50 6.08 9.25
C PHE A 139 8.33 5.89 7.98
N THR A 140 9.42 5.11 8.00
CA THR A 140 10.17 4.80 6.77
C THR A 140 9.31 4.03 5.76
N TYR A 141 8.52 3.07 6.24
CA TYR A 141 7.62 2.28 5.40
C TYR A 141 6.55 3.15 4.73
N LYS A 142 5.99 4.14 5.45
CA LYS A 142 5.02 5.09 4.89
C LYS A 142 5.62 5.99 3.80
N GLN A 143 6.93 6.22 3.80
CA GLN A 143 7.58 7.00 2.75
C GLN A 143 7.66 6.24 1.41
N ILE A 144 7.76 4.91 1.42
CA ILE A 144 7.93 4.08 0.21
C ILE A 144 6.85 4.37 -0.87
N PRO A 145 5.54 4.27 -0.58
CA PRO A 145 4.53 4.58 -1.60
C PRO A 145 4.63 6.03 -2.07
N CYS A 146 5.01 6.98 -1.21
CA CYS A 146 5.20 8.38 -1.61
C CYS A 146 6.33 8.53 -2.62
N PHE A 147 7.47 7.90 -2.36
CA PHE A 147 8.60 7.92 -3.29
C PHE A 147 8.26 7.27 -4.62
N LEU A 148 7.52 6.16 -4.62
CA LEU A 148 7.06 5.53 -5.86
C LEU A 148 6.10 6.42 -6.65
N GLN A 149 5.15 7.10 -5.98
CA GLN A 149 4.23 8.03 -6.63
C GLN A 149 4.92 9.27 -7.20
N LEU A 150 5.98 9.73 -6.55
CA LEU A 150 6.78 10.88 -6.98
C LEU A 150 7.94 10.49 -7.92
N GLU A 151 8.00 9.22 -8.35
CA GLU A 151 9.05 8.66 -9.21
C GLU A 151 10.48 8.85 -8.64
N MET A 152 10.59 8.95 -7.30
CA MET A 152 11.84 9.06 -6.54
C MET A 152 12.41 7.67 -6.23
N TYR A 153 12.83 6.95 -7.27
CA TYR A 153 13.17 5.52 -7.18
C TYR A 153 14.40 5.24 -6.30
N SER A 154 15.40 6.13 -6.27
CA SER A 154 16.57 5.99 -5.39
C SER A 154 16.19 5.97 -3.92
N GLU A 155 15.32 6.89 -3.52
CA GLU A 155 14.82 7.06 -2.16
C GLU A 155 13.88 5.92 -1.78
N ALA A 156 13.01 5.49 -2.70
CA ALA A 156 12.19 4.29 -2.53
C ALA A 156 13.05 3.06 -2.22
N ARG A 157 14.10 2.83 -3.00
CA ARG A 157 15.04 1.71 -2.81
C ARG A 157 15.74 1.79 -1.46
N GLN A 158 16.19 2.97 -1.04
CA GLN A 158 16.84 3.17 0.25
C GLN A 158 15.89 2.92 1.42
N ALA A 159 14.65 3.39 1.32
CA ALA A 159 13.61 3.18 2.32
C ALA A 159 13.26 1.68 2.44
N ILE A 160 13.05 0.99 1.33
CA ILE A 160 12.81 -0.47 1.29
C ILE A 160 13.96 -1.22 1.98
N HIS A 161 15.21 -0.93 1.60
CA HIS A 161 16.37 -1.60 2.19
C HIS A 161 16.50 -1.31 3.70
N THR A 162 16.11 -0.12 4.14
CA THR A 162 16.08 0.24 5.56
C THR A 162 15.01 -0.56 6.31
N CYS A 163 13.78 -0.64 5.77
CA CYS A 163 12.71 -1.44 6.32
C CYS A 163 13.05 -2.93 6.41
N LEU A 164 13.68 -3.51 5.39
CA LEU A 164 14.13 -4.91 5.42
C LEU A 164 15.16 -5.18 6.52
N ARG A 165 16.11 -4.25 6.77
CA ARG A 165 17.06 -4.38 7.89
C ARG A 165 16.41 -4.27 9.28
N LEU A 166 15.24 -3.64 9.37
CA LEU A 166 14.51 -3.46 10.62
C LEU A 166 13.54 -4.60 10.92
N THR A 167 13.33 -5.50 9.97
CA THR A 167 12.36 -6.59 10.05
C THR A 167 13.04 -7.95 10.08
N LEU A 168 12.31 -8.95 10.57
CA LEU A 168 12.76 -10.34 10.56
C LEU A 168 12.04 -11.08 9.43
N GLU A 169 12.74 -11.97 8.75
CA GLU A 169 12.20 -12.79 7.68
C GLU A 169 10.95 -13.55 8.11
N GLY A 170 9.95 -13.61 7.21
CA GLY A 170 8.66 -14.26 7.47
C GLY A 170 7.68 -13.48 8.35
N THR A 171 8.09 -12.34 8.93
CA THR A 171 7.15 -11.47 9.65
C THR A 171 6.27 -10.68 8.68
N TYR A 172 5.08 -10.26 9.13
CA TYR A 172 4.17 -9.44 8.34
C TYR A 172 4.86 -8.19 7.75
N ASN A 173 5.61 -7.45 8.56
CA ASN A 173 6.33 -6.25 8.14
C ASN A 173 7.38 -6.53 7.07
N TRP A 174 8.02 -7.71 7.10
CA TRP A 174 8.96 -8.13 6.07
C TRP A 174 8.25 -8.43 4.75
N ILE A 175 7.11 -9.14 4.80
CA ILE A 175 6.27 -9.47 3.62
C ILE A 175 5.80 -8.19 2.92
N ILE A 176 5.15 -7.27 3.64
CA ILE A 176 4.63 -6.03 3.05
C ILE A 176 5.75 -5.11 2.50
N THR A 177 6.96 -5.20 3.06
CA THR A 177 8.12 -4.47 2.52
C THR A 177 8.59 -5.07 1.20
N LEU A 178 8.60 -6.40 1.09
CA LEU A 178 8.91 -7.08 -0.16
C LEU A 178 7.83 -6.87 -1.23
N GLU A 179 6.55 -6.78 -0.87
CA GLU A 179 5.49 -6.39 -1.81
C GLU A 179 5.79 -5.04 -2.46
N TYR A 180 6.22 -4.05 -1.67
CA TYR A 180 6.67 -2.77 -2.22
C TYR A 180 7.96 -2.88 -3.04
N GLN A 181 8.86 -3.81 -2.72
CA GLN A 181 10.04 -4.06 -3.55
C GLN A 181 9.67 -4.65 -4.92
N VAL A 182 8.64 -5.50 -4.98
CA VAL A 182 8.07 -5.98 -6.25
C VAL A 182 7.50 -4.81 -7.05
N MET A 183 6.66 -3.98 -6.44
CA MET A 183 6.11 -2.79 -7.10
C MET A 183 7.21 -1.80 -7.54
N TYR A 184 8.24 -1.58 -6.72
CA TYR A 184 9.41 -0.80 -7.09
C TYR A 184 10.06 -1.33 -8.36
N GLY A 185 10.27 -2.64 -8.48
CA GLY A 185 10.88 -3.24 -9.68
C GLY A 185 10.04 -3.00 -10.94
N PHE A 186 8.71 -3.12 -10.84
CA PHE A 186 7.82 -2.82 -11.96
C PHE A 186 7.81 -1.33 -12.34
N HIS A 187 7.78 -0.43 -11.37
CA HIS A 187 7.70 1.02 -11.62
C HIS A 187 9.03 1.63 -12.06
N SER A 188 10.16 1.11 -11.57
CA SER A 188 11.50 1.59 -11.95
C SER A 188 12.05 0.95 -13.24
N GLY A 189 11.40 -0.11 -13.74
CA GLY A 189 11.90 -0.93 -14.85
C GLY A 189 12.97 -1.96 -14.44
N ASP A 190 13.34 -2.03 -13.16
CA ASP A 190 14.19 -3.10 -12.60
C ASP A 190 13.35 -4.36 -12.33
N PHE A 191 12.89 -5.00 -13.42
CA PHE A 191 12.03 -6.18 -13.35
C PHE A 191 12.70 -7.36 -12.63
N GLN A 192 14.03 -7.46 -12.68
CA GLN A 192 14.75 -8.50 -11.96
C GLN A 192 14.63 -8.31 -10.43
N ALA A 193 14.71 -7.07 -9.93
CA ALA A 193 14.47 -6.81 -8.51
C ALA A 193 13.07 -7.24 -8.06
N ALA A 194 12.06 -7.16 -8.94
CA ALA A 194 10.73 -7.67 -8.64
C ALA A 194 10.71 -9.20 -8.51
N TYR A 195 11.41 -9.92 -9.39
CA TYR A 195 11.55 -11.37 -9.31
C TYR A 195 12.28 -11.83 -8.04
N GLU A 196 13.40 -11.18 -7.70
CA GLU A 196 14.15 -11.52 -6.47
C GLU A 196 13.34 -11.25 -5.20
N ALA A 197 12.46 -10.24 -5.22
CA ALA A 197 11.61 -9.91 -4.08
C ALA A 197 10.43 -10.88 -3.89
N ILE A 198 9.84 -11.40 -4.98
CA ILE A 198 8.70 -12.32 -4.90
C ILE A 198 9.12 -13.74 -4.53
N LYS A 199 10.32 -14.17 -4.94
CA LYS A 199 10.83 -15.53 -4.74
C LYS A 199 10.73 -16.01 -3.28
N PRO A 200 11.22 -15.27 -2.28
CA PRO A 200 11.14 -15.71 -0.89
C PRO A 200 9.71 -15.65 -0.32
N ILE A 201 8.83 -14.76 -0.80
CA ILE A 201 7.41 -14.66 -0.38
C ILE A 201 6.67 -15.98 -0.61
N ARG A 202 6.96 -16.68 -1.72
CA ARG A 202 6.28 -17.93 -2.10
C ARG A 202 6.33 -19.01 -1.00
N GLY A 203 7.40 -19.05 -0.21
CA GLY A 203 7.56 -19.98 0.91
C GLY A 203 6.69 -19.69 2.14
N TYR A 204 6.00 -18.55 2.16
CA TYR A 204 5.20 -18.07 3.29
C TYR A 204 3.70 -17.93 2.96
N LEU A 205 3.27 -18.17 1.72
CA LEU A 205 1.88 -17.95 1.28
C LEU A 205 0.83 -18.66 2.16
N ASP A 206 1.11 -19.87 2.63
CA ASP A 206 0.18 -20.66 3.46
C ASP A 206 0.08 -20.15 4.92
N LYS A 207 1.00 -19.28 5.34
CA LYS A 207 1.03 -18.69 6.69
C LYS A 207 0.41 -17.29 6.74
N MET A 208 0.05 -16.74 5.59
CA MET A 208 -0.51 -15.38 5.47
C MET A 208 -2.01 -15.39 5.70
N ASP A 209 -2.55 -14.24 6.12
CA ASP A 209 -3.98 -14.02 6.06
C ASP A 209 -4.45 -13.96 4.59
N PRO A 210 -5.75 -14.22 4.32
CA PRO A 210 -6.23 -14.33 2.95
C PRO A 210 -6.03 -13.08 2.09
N ALA A 211 -6.07 -11.87 2.67
CA ALA A 211 -5.92 -10.64 1.91
C ALA A 211 -4.47 -10.41 1.48
N THR A 212 -3.52 -10.60 2.40
CA THR A 212 -2.08 -10.54 2.09
C THR A 212 -1.70 -11.63 1.07
N ARG A 213 -2.22 -12.85 1.24
CA ARG A 213 -1.99 -13.95 0.31
C ARG A 213 -2.49 -13.62 -1.10
N GLU A 214 -3.70 -13.07 -1.23
CA GLU A 214 -4.26 -12.64 -2.51
C GLU A 214 -3.37 -11.60 -3.20
N GLN A 215 -2.94 -10.57 -2.46
CA GLN A 215 -2.08 -9.52 -3.00
C GLN A 215 -0.73 -10.08 -3.49
N CYS A 216 -0.09 -10.95 -2.71
CA CYS A 216 1.14 -11.63 -3.09
C CYS A 216 0.97 -12.49 -4.37
N LEU A 217 -0.15 -13.20 -4.50
CA LEU A 217 -0.45 -14.00 -5.71
C LEU A 217 -0.64 -13.11 -6.95
N ILE A 218 -1.30 -11.95 -6.80
CA ILE A 218 -1.45 -10.97 -7.89
C ILE A 218 -0.09 -10.46 -8.34
N LEU A 219 0.78 -10.08 -7.41
CA LEU A 219 2.14 -9.64 -7.69
C LEU A 219 2.97 -10.73 -8.38
N ASP A 220 2.87 -11.97 -7.90
CA ASP A 220 3.55 -13.12 -8.52
C ASP A 220 3.05 -13.39 -9.94
N ALA A 221 1.75 -13.21 -10.21
CA ALA A 221 1.21 -13.34 -11.57
C ALA A 221 1.72 -12.24 -12.51
N TYR A 222 1.96 -11.02 -12.03
CA TYR A 222 2.64 -9.98 -12.82
C TYR A 222 4.10 -10.34 -13.08
N VAL A 223 4.83 -10.86 -12.09
CA VAL A 223 6.21 -11.36 -12.30
C VAL A 223 6.24 -12.42 -13.39
N HIS A 224 5.31 -13.38 -13.37
CA HIS A 224 5.23 -14.39 -14.42
C HIS A 224 4.84 -13.84 -15.79
N PHE A 225 4.05 -12.76 -15.84
CA PHE A 225 3.79 -12.06 -17.11
C PHE A 225 5.09 -11.47 -17.67
N PHE A 226 5.88 -10.79 -16.84
CA PHE A 226 7.17 -10.22 -17.25
C PHE A 226 8.26 -11.26 -17.56
N ILE A 227 8.22 -12.44 -16.94
CA ILE A 227 9.01 -13.60 -17.40
C ILE A 227 8.58 -14.00 -18.81
N GLY A 228 7.26 -14.09 -19.05
CA GLY A 228 6.70 -14.46 -20.34
C GLY A 228 7.06 -13.49 -21.47
N THR A 229 7.16 -12.19 -21.19
CA THR A 229 7.58 -11.17 -22.16
C THR A 229 9.10 -11.08 -22.34
N GLY A 230 9.87 -11.80 -21.53
CA GLY A 230 11.34 -11.81 -21.58
C GLY A 230 12.01 -10.67 -20.83
N ASP A 231 11.26 -9.87 -20.07
CA ASP A 231 11.79 -8.78 -19.23
C ASP A 231 12.51 -9.30 -17.97
N ILE A 232 12.20 -10.53 -17.56
CA ILE A 232 12.79 -11.19 -16.40
C ILE A 232 13.45 -12.48 -16.84
N ILE A 233 14.69 -12.71 -16.39
CA ILE A 233 15.41 -13.96 -16.60
C ILE A 233 15.38 -14.73 -15.27
N PRO A 234 14.54 -15.78 -15.17
CA PRO A 234 14.39 -16.48 -13.91
C PRO A 234 15.65 -17.32 -13.60
N THR A 235 16.06 -17.31 -12.33
CA THR A 235 17.22 -18.07 -11.85
C THR A 235 17.01 -19.59 -11.84
N GLN A 236 15.76 -20.04 -11.98
CA GLN A 236 15.34 -21.43 -11.97
C GLN A 236 14.16 -21.62 -12.95
N PRO A 237 13.87 -22.83 -13.44
CA PRO A 237 12.69 -23.06 -14.27
C PRO A 237 11.40 -22.70 -13.52
N GLU A 238 10.66 -21.72 -14.05
CA GLU A 238 9.38 -21.27 -13.49
C GLU A 238 8.23 -21.85 -14.32
N VAL A 239 7.26 -22.50 -13.68
CA VAL A 239 6.04 -22.98 -14.34
C VAL A 239 4.85 -22.23 -13.76
N PHE A 240 4.43 -21.17 -14.43
CA PHE A 240 3.18 -20.51 -14.10
C PHE A 240 2.00 -21.34 -14.60
N ARG A 241 1.00 -21.54 -13.75
CA ARG A 241 -0.26 -22.19 -14.14
C ARG A 241 -1.40 -21.19 -14.00
N PRO A 242 -1.76 -20.46 -15.07
CA PRO A 242 -2.85 -19.48 -15.03
C PRO A 242 -4.17 -20.05 -14.49
N ALA A 243 -4.50 -21.29 -14.85
CA ALA A 243 -5.69 -21.97 -14.34
C ALA A 243 -5.66 -22.19 -12.82
N ARG A 244 -4.47 -22.43 -12.25
CA ARG A 244 -4.28 -22.57 -10.80
C ARG A 244 -4.42 -21.21 -10.11
N PHE A 245 -3.81 -20.16 -10.65
CA PHE A 245 -4.01 -18.77 -10.17
C PHE A 245 -5.50 -18.39 -10.14
N MET A 246 -6.22 -18.68 -11.23
CA MET A 246 -7.66 -18.41 -11.35
C MET A 246 -8.52 -19.16 -10.32
N ASN A 247 -8.07 -20.33 -9.85
CA ASN A 247 -8.77 -21.12 -8.84
C ASN A 247 -8.33 -20.79 -7.41
N GLU A 248 -7.07 -20.35 -7.22
CA GLU A 248 -6.46 -20.08 -5.91
C GLU A 248 -6.62 -18.64 -5.43
N VAL A 249 -6.99 -17.73 -6.33
CA VAL A 249 -7.36 -16.35 -6.01
C VAL A 249 -8.88 -16.30 -5.88
N PRO A 250 -9.44 -16.52 -4.68
CA PRO A 250 -10.86 -16.26 -4.47
C PRO A 250 -11.13 -14.80 -4.78
N ILE A 251 -12.18 -14.52 -5.56
CA ILE A 251 -12.71 -13.16 -5.69
C ILE A 251 -13.31 -12.84 -4.32
N PHE A 252 -12.53 -12.27 -3.40
CA PHE A 252 -13.09 -11.75 -2.16
C PHE A 252 -14.04 -10.63 -2.55
N SER A 253 -15.34 -10.93 -2.45
CA SER A 253 -16.48 -10.17 -3.01
C SER A 253 -16.69 -8.77 -2.40
N LYS A 254 -15.72 -8.27 -1.63
CA LYS A 254 -15.67 -6.92 -1.09
C LYS A 254 -14.46 -6.21 -1.69
N ASP A 255 -14.53 -5.92 -2.99
CA ASP A 255 -13.53 -5.21 -3.80
C ASP A 255 -13.22 -3.81 -3.20
N LYS A 256 -12.40 -3.79 -2.15
CA LYS A 256 -11.97 -2.58 -1.42
C LYS A 256 -10.59 -2.10 -1.86
N ALA A 257 -9.79 -2.96 -2.50
CA ALA A 257 -8.40 -2.70 -2.87
C ALA A 257 -8.13 -2.81 -4.39
N GLY A 258 -9.16 -3.03 -5.22
CA GLY A 258 -9.02 -3.20 -6.67
C GLY A 258 -8.29 -4.47 -7.10
N HIS A 259 -8.21 -5.47 -6.23
CA HIS A 259 -7.69 -6.80 -6.57
C HIS A 259 -8.42 -7.39 -7.77
N HIS A 260 -9.75 -7.19 -7.85
CA HIS A 260 -10.53 -7.71 -8.96
C HIS A 260 -10.16 -7.08 -10.31
N ILE A 261 -9.82 -5.78 -10.32
CA ILE A 261 -9.30 -5.10 -11.51
C ILE A 261 -8.01 -5.76 -11.98
N ASN A 262 -7.07 -6.02 -11.06
CA ASN A 262 -5.79 -6.65 -11.38
C ASN A 262 -5.96 -8.08 -11.91
N ILE A 263 -6.90 -8.84 -11.36
CA ILE A 263 -7.24 -10.18 -11.86
C ILE A 263 -7.75 -10.10 -13.31
N LEU A 264 -8.64 -9.14 -13.62
CA LEU A 264 -9.16 -8.94 -14.98
C LEU A 264 -8.06 -8.56 -15.97
N ILE A 265 -7.14 -7.69 -15.57
CA ILE A 265 -5.95 -7.31 -16.37
C ILE A 265 -5.09 -8.55 -16.63
N LEU A 266 -4.70 -9.27 -15.57
CA LEU A 266 -3.82 -10.43 -15.64
C LEU A 266 -4.41 -11.55 -16.52
N GLN A 267 -5.74 -11.76 -16.50
CA GLN A 267 -6.38 -12.72 -17.39
C GLN A 267 -6.12 -12.40 -18.86
N ILE A 268 -6.28 -11.13 -19.26
CA ILE A 268 -6.06 -10.70 -20.65
C ILE A 268 -4.57 -10.84 -20.99
N LEU A 269 -3.69 -10.35 -20.12
CA LEU A 269 -2.24 -10.38 -20.32
C LEU A 269 -1.69 -11.81 -20.48
N HIS A 270 -2.12 -12.74 -19.62
CA HIS A 270 -1.70 -14.15 -19.71
C HIS A 270 -2.35 -14.88 -20.90
N SER A 271 -3.58 -14.53 -21.30
CA SER A 271 -4.13 -15.05 -22.55
C SER A 271 -3.36 -14.51 -23.76
N LEU A 272 -2.86 -13.27 -23.76
CA LEU A 272 -1.98 -12.76 -24.81
C LEU A 272 -0.66 -13.52 -24.88
N LEU A 273 -0.02 -13.84 -23.75
CA LEU A 273 1.16 -14.71 -23.74
C LEU A 273 0.88 -16.09 -24.33
N LYS A 274 -0.27 -16.68 -23.95
CA LYS A 274 -0.71 -17.98 -24.47
C LYS A 274 -0.91 -17.95 -25.99
N ARG A 275 -1.26 -16.80 -26.56
CA ARG A 275 -1.48 -16.60 -28.00
C ARG A 275 -0.28 -17.05 -28.83
N ARG A 276 0.96 -16.80 -28.37
CA ARG A 276 2.21 -17.27 -29.01
C ARG A 276 2.26 -18.77 -29.31
N THR A 277 1.56 -19.60 -28.53
CA THR A 277 1.55 -21.06 -28.70
C THR A 277 0.19 -21.62 -29.10
N GLN A 278 -0.90 -20.94 -28.73
CA GLN A 278 -2.28 -21.38 -28.93
C GLN A 278 -3.17 -20.19 -29.34
N PRO A 279 -2.96 -19.61 -30.53
CA PRO A 279 -3.56 -18.33 -30.92
C PRO A 279 -5.09 -18.36 -30.89
N THR A 280 -5.71 -19.36 -31.55
CA THR A 280 -7.18 -19.48 -31.62
C THR A 280 -7.82 -19.59 -30.23
N LEU A 281 -7.21 -20.35 -29.30
CA LEU A 281 -7.76 -20.52 -27.96
C LEU A 281 -7.64 -19.22 -27.14
N ALA A 282 -6.48 -18.57 -27.22
CA ALA A 282 -6.24 -17.28 -26.57
C ALA A 282 -7.18 -16.19 -27.08
N GLU A 283 -7.36 -16.07 -28.39
CA GLU A 283 -8.24 -15.07 -29.00
C GLU A 283 -9.71 -15.31 -28.61
N ASN A 284 -10.16 -16.56 -28.56
CA ASN A 284 -11.50 -16.92 -28.07
C ASN A 284 -11.67 -16.57 -26.59
N GLU A 285 -10.68 -16.85 -25.75
CA GLU A 285 -10.68 -16.52 -24.33
C GLU A 285 -10.80 -15.02 -24.08
N ILE A 286 -10.06 -14.20 -24.84
CA ILE A 286 -10.08 -12.73 -24.75
C ILE A 286 -11.41 -12.19 -25.29
N THR A 287 -11.88 -12.71 -26.44
CA THR A 287 -13.13 -12.28 -27.07
C THR A 287 -14.34 -12.57 -26.18
N THR A 288 -14.40 -13.74 -25.56
CA THR A 288 -15.50 -14.12 -24.66
C THR A 288 -15.57 -13.23 -23.41
N ARG A 289 -14.41 -12.73 -22.94
CA ARG A 289 -14.32 -11.83 -21.78
C ARG A 289 -14.71 -10.40 -22.09
N ARG A 290 -14.71 -9.99 -23.36
CA ARG A 290 -14.95 -8.60 -23.78
C ARG A 290 -16.23 -8.02 -23.17
N SER A 291 -17.37 -8.69 -23.34
CA SER A 291 -18.66 -8.20 -22.83
C SER A 291 -18.69 -8.11 -21.30
N ALA A 292 -18.05 -9.05 -20.61
CA ALA A 292 -17.93 -9.03 -19.15
C ALA A 292 -17.09 -7.83 -18.67
N LEU A 293 -15.98 -7.53 -19.36
CA LEU A 293 -15.14 -6.37 -19.08
C LEU A 293 -15.87 -5.05 -19.34
N GLU A 294 -16.58 -4.92 -20.46
CA GLU A 294 -17.40 -3.74 -20.79
C GLU A 294 -18.48 -3.48 -19.70
N MET A 295 -19.16 -4.54 -19.25
CA MET A 295 -20.09 -4.45 -18.12
C MET A 295 -19.39 -4.06 -16.82
N TYR A 296 -18.23 -4.63 -16.52
CA TYR A 296 -17.50 -4.32 -15.30
C TYR A 296 -17.06 -2.85 -15.25
N VAL A 297 -16.46 -2.37 -16.34
CA VAL A 297 -16.03 -0.97 -16.52
C VAL A 297 -17.19 0.00 -16.31
N SER A 298 -18.36 -0.27 -16.88
CA SER A 298 -19.53 0.63 -16.79
C SER A 298 -20.23 0.61 -15.42
N ARG A 299 -20.23 -0.53 -14.73
CA ARG A 299 -20.92 -0.71 -13.44
C ARG A 299 -20.06 -0.35 -12.24
N HIS A 300 -18.78 -0.69 -12.25
CA HIS A 300 -17.95 -0.69 -11.03
C HIS A 300 -16.85 0.36 -11.03
N LEU A 301 -16.32 0.74 -12.20
CA LEU A 301 -15.24 1.71 -12.27
C LEU A 301 -15.78 3.12 -12.46
N ARG A 302 -16.44 3.70 -11.46
CA ARG A 302 -16.96 5.09 -11.48
C ARG A 302 -16.15 6.01 -10.58
N GLY A 303 -16.11 7.31 -10.90
CA GLY A 303 -15.34 8.32 -10.15
C GLY A 303 -13.94 8.60 -10.71
N GLU A 304 -13.31 9.67 -10.22
CA GLU A 304 -11.98 10.11 -10.69
C GLU A 304 -10.86 9.19 -10.21
N TYR A 305 -10.96 8.63 -9.00
CA TYR A 305 -9.96 7.71 -8.42
C TYR A 305 -9.88 6.32 -9.10
N LEU A 306 -10.77 5.99 -10.05
CA LEU A 306 -10.69 4.74 -10.85
C LEU A 306 -10.46 5.03 -12.33
N LYS A 307 -10.20 6.30 -12.67
CA LYS A 307 -10.14 6.75 -14.06
C LYS A 307 -9.01 6.08 -14.83
N TRP A 308 -7.83 5.91 -14.23
CA TRP A 308 -6.69 5.25 -14.86
C TRP A 308 -6.96 3.78 -15.15
N ALA A 309 -7.48 3.04 -14.16
CA ALA A 309 -7.88 1.63 -14.32
C ALA A 309 -8.98 1.48 -15.38
N ARG A 310 -9.94 2.41 -15.41
CA ARG A 310 -10.99 2.46 -16.43
C ARG A 310 -10.40 2.66 -17.84
N LEU A 311 -9.48 3.61 -18.00
CA LEU A 311 -8.83 3.88 -19.29
C LEU A 311 -8.06 2.65 -19.77
N PHE A 312 -7.26 2.05 -18.90
CA PHE A 312 -6.47 0.89 -19.27
C PHE A 312 -7.33 -0.34 -19.64
N LEU A 313 -8.38 -0.65 -18.87
CA LEU A 313 -9.31 -1.72 -19.27
C LEU A 313 -10.03 -1.43 -20.59
N ARG A 314 -10.38 -0.16 -20.87
CA ARG A 314 -10.95 0.23 -22.17
C ARG A 314 -9.98 0.05 -23.32
N MET A 315 -8.69 0.28 -23.11
CA MET A 315 -7.63 -0.02 -24.08
C MET A 315 -7.53 -1.53 -24.33
N LEU A 316 -7.54 -2.37 -23.28
CA LEU A 316 -7.52 -3.83 -23.41
C LEU A 316 -8.76 -4.38 -24.15
N ILE A 317 -9.95 -3.78 -23.96
CA ILE A 317 -11.17 -4.11 -24.70
C ILE A 317 -11.01 -3.86 -26.22
N GLN A 318 -10.13 -2.93 -26.63
CA GLN A 318 -9.88 -2.68 -28.05
C GLN A 318 -9.11 -3.81 -28.74
N ILE A 319 -8.43 -4.69 -28.00
CA ILE A 319 -7.68 -5.82 -28.56
C ILE A 319 -8.60 -6.73 -29.41
N PRO A 320 -9.65 -7.35 -28.86
CA PRO A 320 -10.59 -8.13 -29.66
C PRO A 320 -11.39 -7.26 -30.63
N ALA A 321 -11.69 -5.99 -30.28
CA ALA A 321 -12.42 -5.09 -31.18
C ALA A 321 -11.61 -4.67 -32.43
N GLY A 322 -10.30 -4.72 -32.36
CA GLY A 322 -9.36 -4.51 -33.45
C GLY A 322 -9.00 -5.80 -34.17
N TYR A 323 -9.65 -6.93 -33.85
CA TYR A 323 -9.35 -8.26 -34.39
C TYR A 323 -7.88 -8.65 -34.19
N PHE A 324 -7.31 -8.32 -33.03
CA PHE A 324 -5.91 -8.61 -32.68
C PHE A 324 -4.86 -7.99 -33.63
N ASN A 325 -5.28 -7.13 -34.55
CA ASN A 325 -4.39 -6.41 -35.46
C ASN A 325 -3.78 -5.20 -34.73
N PRO A 326 -2.45 -5.15 -34.52
CA PRO A 326 -1.82 -4.12 -33.70
C PRO A 326 -2.09 -2.70 -34.20
N VAL A 327 -2.15 -2.50 -35.52
CA VAL A 327 -2.47 -1.18 -36.12
C VAL A 327 -3.89 -0.74 -35.76
N ASN A 328 -4.86 -1.64 -35.93
CA ASN A 328 -6.25 -1.35 -35.60
C ASN A 328 -6.45 -1.12 -34.10
N VAL A 329 -5.79 -1.95 -33.28
CA VAL A 329 -5.84 -1.84 -31.81
C VAL A 329 -5.25 -0.52 -31.35
N ARG A 330 -4.06 -0.13 -31.84
CA ARG A 330 -3.43 1.16 -31.56
C ARG A 330 -4.35 2.33 -31.93
N MET A 331 -4.92 2.30 -33.14
CA MET A 331 -5.82 3.35 -33.62
C MET A 331 -7.07 3.50 -32.74
N LYS A 332 -7.69 2.38 -32.34
CA LYS A 332 -8.89 2.38 -31.49
C LYS A 332 -8.60 2.80 -30.06
N ALA A 333 -7.43 2.43 -29.53
CA ALA A 333 -7.01 2.75 -28.17
C ALA A 333 -6.38 4.15 -28.04
N ALA A 334 -6.03 4.82 -29.16
CA ALA A 334 -5.24 6.05 -29.17
C ALA A 334 -5.77 7.13 -28.22
N LYS A 335 -7.08 7.39 -28.25
CA LYS A 335 -7.71 8.39 -27.37
C LYS A 335 -7.53 8.05 -25.89
N ASP A 336 -7.76 6.80 -25.50
CA ASP A 336 -7.65 6.39 -24.10
C ASP A 336 -6.19 6.32 -23.65
N ALA A 337 -5.26 5.95 -24.55
CA ALA A 337 -3.83 5.93 -24.31
C ALA A 337 -3.26 7.34 -24.09
N GLU A 338 -3.67 8.32 -24.90
CA GLU A 338 -3.29 9.72 -24.73
C GLU A 338 -3.82 10.28 -23.41
N LEU A 339 -5.08 9.97 -23.07
CA LEU A 339 -5.66 10.35 -21.79
C LEU A 339 -4.93 9.71 -20.61
N LEU A 340 -4.51 8.44 -20.72
CA LEU A 340 -3.74 7.76 -19.67
C LEU A 340 -2.40 8.47 -19.45
N LYS A 341 -1.66 8.79 -20.52
CA LYS A 341 -0.39 9.52 -20.44
C LYS A 341 -0.54 10.93 -19.84
N ASN A 342 -1.61 11.64 -20.16
CA ASN A 342 -1.85 12.98 -19.61
C ASN A 342 -2.35 12.91 -18.15
N ALA A 343 -3.16 11.90 -17.84
CA ALA A 343 -3.64 11.61 -16.49
C ALA A 343 -2.49 11.29 -15.53
N GLU A 344 -1.48 10.58 -16.02
CA GLU A 344 -0.26 10.26 -15.27
C GLU A 344 0.40 11.53 -14.70
N GLN A 345 0.46 12.60 -15.48
CA GLN A 345 1.08 13.86 -15.06
C GLN A 345 0.24 14.67 -14.06
N GLN A 346 -1.08 14.51 -14.07
CA GLN A 346 -2.01 15.31 -13.26
C GLN A 346 -2.42 14.65 -11.94
N TRP A 347 -2.39 13.32 -11.86
CA TRP A 347 -2.88 12.54 -10.71
C TRP A 347 -1.86 11.53 -10.19
N ALA A 348 -0.56 11.84 -10.31
CA ALA A 348 0.53 11.10 -9.67
C ALA A 348 0.27 10.82 -8.17
N ASN A 349 -0.59 11.64 -7.56
CA ASN A 349 -0.95 11.58 -6.17
C ASN A 349 -2.08 10.58 -5.80
N GLN A 350 -2.51 9.64 -6.64
CA GLN A 350 -3.62 8.74 -6.28
C GLN A 350 -3.42 7.26 -6.68
N ARG A 351 -2.28 6.87 -7.26
CA ARG A 351 -2.09 5.54 -7.86
C ARG A 351 -1.76 4.43 -6.86
N SER A 352 -1.40 4.77 -5.62
CA SER A 352 -0.49 3.96 -4.76
C SER A 352 -0.91 2.55 -4.35
N LYS A 353 -2.10 2.05 -4.69
CA LYS A 353 -2.51 0.66 -4.40
C LYS A 353 -3.21 -0.10 -5.52
N LEU A 354 -3.72 0.58 -6.54
CA LEU A 354 -4.53 -0.06 -7.58
C LEU A 354 -3.71 -0.57 -8.77
N GLU A 355 -2.50 -0.04 -8.94
CA GLU A 355 -1.62 -0.28 -10.09
C GLU A 355 -0.28 -0.91 -9.62
N PRO A 356 -0.20 -2.25 -9.54
CA PRO A 356 1.02 -2.94 -9.16
C PRO A 356 2.17 -2.66 -10.12
N ALA A 357 1.89 -2.65 -11.43
CA ALA A 357 2.83 -2.34 -12.49
C ALA A 357 2.25 -1.22 -13.39
N PRO A 358 3.09 -0.31 -13.93
CA PRO A 358 2.62 0.79 -14.76
C PRO A 358 1.79 0.31 -15.95
N TYR A 359 0.59 0.84 -16.12
CA TYR A 359 -0.31 0.48 -17.23
C TYR A 359 0.27 0.82 -18.59
N ALA A 360 1.07 1.89 -18.70
CA ALA A 360 1.83 2.20 -19.90
C ALA A 360 2.79 1.05 -20.27
N VAL A 361 3.57 0.54 -19.31
CA VAL A 361 4.49 -0.59 -19.52
C VAL A 361 3.73 -1.85 -19.91
N LEU A 362 2.63 -2.16 -19.21
CA LEU A 362 1.81 -3.33 -19.53
C LEU A 362 1.16 -3.22 -20.93
N TRP A 363 0.75 -2.02 -21.32
CA TRP A 363 0.20 -1.76 -22.66
C TRP A 363 1.24 -1.97 -23.76
N ASP A 364 2.46 -1.45 -23.56
CA ASP A 364 3.55 -1.62 -24.51
C ASP A 364 3.90 -3.09 -24.70
N ARG A 365 3.95 -3.88 -23.61
CA ARG A 365 4.14 -5.33 -23.70
C ARG A 365 2.97 -6.04 -24.35
N ALA A 366 1.73 -5.62 -24.11
CA ALA A 366 0.57 -6.18 -24.79
C ALA A 366 0.62 -5.93 -26.31
N LEU A 367 1.02 -4.73 -26.75
CA LEU A 367 1.20 -4.41 -28.17
C LEU A 367 2.35 -5.20 -28.80
N MET A 368 3.47 -5.32 -28.11
CA MET A 368 4.61 -6.15 -28.55
C MET A 368 4.16 -7.59 -28.84
N LEU A 369 3.39 -8.20 -27.94
CA LEU A 369 2.86 -9.55 -28.13
C LEU A 369 1.91 -9.69 -29.34
N LEU A 370 1.21 -8.62 -29.73
CA LEU A 370 0.40 -8.61 -30.95
C LEU A 370 1.25 -8.47 -32.23
N GLU A 371 2.43 -7.86 -32.12
CA GLU A 371 3.35 -7.58 -33.25
C GLU A 371 4.29 -8.75 -33.55
N GLU A 372 4.72 -9.51 -32.55
CA GLU A 372 5.59 -10.68 -32.74
C GLU A 372 5.00 -11.74 -33.68
N GLU A 373 3.69 -11.97 -33.62
CA GLU A 373 3.00 -12.90 -34.53
C GLU A 373 2.91 -12.40 -35.98
N ARG A 374 3.14 -11.10 -36.21
CA ARG A 374 3.09 -10.53 -37.55
C ARG A 374 4.36 -10.71 -38.33
N SER A 375 5.44 -11.20 -37.74
CA SER A 375 6.69 -11.47 -38.47
C SER A 375 6.52 -12.75 -39.28
N PRO A 376 6.23 -12.68 -40.59
CA PRO A 376 6.22 -13.86 -41.43
C PRO A 376 7.69 -14.10 -41.83
N GLU A 377 8.18 -15.33 -41.68
CA GLU A 377 9.29 -15.76 -42.53
C GLU A 377 8.90 -15.70 -44.01
#